data_AF-A0A7S3W821-F1
#
_entry.id   AF-A0A7S3W821-F1
#
_cell.length_a   1.000
_cell.length_b   1.000
_cell.length_c   1.000
_cell.angle_alpha   90.00
_cell.angle_beta   90.00
_cell.angle_gamma   90.00
#
_symmetry.space_group_name_H-M   'P 1'
#
loop_
_entity.id
_entity.type
_entity.pdbx_description
1 polymer ?
#
loop_
_entity_poly.entity_id
_entity_poly.type
_entity_poly.pdbx_seq_one_letter_code
_entity_poly.pdbx_strand_id
1 'polypeptide(L)'
;NAVNGIPMAANAAENLLLRESWGFQGAVISDCGSVDDVWRMHKYAANGTDAARKVLAGGTDIECGTTIKQGFTEDMHDSLQNAAKRSFQVRFELGEFDPPQGAKEAPVLDQTGHSQLAFDAAVQGSVLLKNDGIL
;
A
#
# COMPACT_ATOMS: atom_id res chain seq x y z
N ASN A 1 6.34 9.44 6.17
CA ASN A 1 7.09 10.70 5.94
C ASN A 1 6.18 11.74 5.27
N ALA A 2 6.66 12.98 5.13
CA ALA A 2 5.98 14.07 4.43
C ALA A 2 6.85 14.63 3.30
N VAL A 3 6.23 15.19 2.27
CA VAL A 3 6.87 15.90 1.17
C VAL A 3 6.27 17.30 1.09
N ASN A 4 7.12 18.33 1.06
CA ASN A 4 6.68 19.73 1.05
C ASN A 4 5.67 20.07 2.18
N GLY A 5 5.84 19.44 3.35
CA GLY A 5 4.99 19.64 4.52
C GLY A 5 3.69 18.82 4.54
N ILE A 6 3.41 18.00 3.52
CA ILE A 6 2.19 17.19 3.44
C ILE A 6 2.55 15.71 3.66
N PRO A 7 1.97 15.04 4.68
CA PRO A 7 2.15 13.60 4.87
C PRO A 7 1.71 12.81 3.65
N MET A 8 2.51 11.83 3.22
CA MET A 8 2.25 11.09 1.97
C MET A 8 0.91 10.35 1.97
N ALA A 9 0.46 9.84 3.12
CA ALA A 9 -0.86 9.20 3.25
C ALA A 9 -2.04 10.18 3.03
N ALA A 10 -1.81 11.49 3.10
CA ALA A 10 -2.83 12.52 2.90
C ALA A 10 -2.52 13.43 1.70
N ASN A 11 -1.59 13.04 0.83
CA ASN A 11 -1.07 13.92 -0.22
C ASN A 11 -1.83 13.74 -1.55
N ALA A 12 -2.87 14.55 -1.73
CA ALA A 12 -3.70 14.54 -2.93
C ALA A 12 -2.93 14.88 -4.23
N ALA A 13 -1.92 15.75 -4.16
CA ALA A 13 -1.15 16.15 -5.35
C ALA A 13 -0.34 14.98 -5.93
N GLU A 14 0.28 14.20 -5.05
CA GLU A 14 1.01 12.99 -5.45
C GLU A 14 0.05 11.89 -5.95
N ASN A 15 -1.14 11.81 -5.37
CA ASN A 15 -2.18 10.90 -5.86
C ASN A 15 -2.68 11.29 -7.26
N LEU A 16 -2.85 12.60 -7.52
CA LEU A 16 -3.20 13.11 -8.84
C LEU A 16 -2.09 12.83 -9.86
N LEU A 17 -0.82 13.02 -9.49
CA LEU A 17 0.30 12.64 -10.35
C LEU A 17 0.23 11.14 -10.71
N LEU A 18 0.08 10.28 -9.70
CA LEU A 18 -0.03 8.83 -9.86
C LEU A 18 -1.20 8.43 -10.79
N ARG A 19 -2.37 9.03 -10.62
CA ARG A 19 -3.58 8.63 -11.37
C ARG A 19 -3.68 9.31 -12.74
N GLU A 20 -3.43 10.61 -12.82
CA GLU A 20 -3.60 11.38 -14.06
C GLU A 20 -2.37 11.31 -14.95
N SER A 21 -1.16 11.44 -14.40
CA SER A 21 0.06 11.46 -15.20
C SER A 21 0.59 10.06 -15.50
N TRP A 22 0.47 9.12 -14.56
CA TRP A 22 0.94 7.74 -14.75
C TRP A 22 -0.18 6.76 -15.08
N GLY A 23 -1.44 7.20 -15.06
CA GLY A 23 -2.59 6.39 -15.46
C GLY A 23 -2.95 5.28 -14.48
N PHE A 24 -2.51 5.34 -13.22
CA PHE A 24 -2.74 4.26 -12.24
C PHE A 24 -4.22 4.10 -11.87
N GLN A 25 -4.74 2.88 -12.06
CA GLN A 25 -6.14 2.53 -11.80
C GLN A 25 -6.35 1.68 -10.54
N GLY A 26 -5.27 1.24 -9.90
CA GLY A 26 -5.35 0.35 -8.72
C GLY A 26 -5.70 1.08 -7.42
N ALA A 27 -5.60 0.32 -6.33
CA ALA A 27 -5.77 0.81 -4.96
C ALA A 27 -4.42 1.26 -4.35
N VAL A 28 -4.45 2.37 -3.62
CA VAL A 28 -3.33 2.87 -2.81
C VAL A 28 -3.49 2.39 -1.37
N ILE A 29 -2.47 1.72 -0.86
CA ILE A 29 -2.43 1.19 0.51
C ILE A 29 -1.47 2.03 1.35
N SER A 30 -1.88 2.40 2.56
CA SER A 30 -1.01 3.09 3.50
C SER A 30 0.06 2.14 4.06
N ASP A 31 1.23 2.68 4.39
CA ASP A 31 2.15 1.98 5.29
C ASP A 31 1.51 1.85 6.68
N CYS A 32 1.93 0.84 7.45
CA CYS A 32 1.36 0.51 8.74
C CYS A 32 1.64 1.61 9.77
N GLY A 33 0.57 2.22 10.29
CA GLY A 33 0.65 3.36 11.22
C GLY A 33 0.78 4.73 10.53
N SER A 34 1.02 4.79 9.23
CA SER A 34 1.24 6.08 8.53
C SER A 34 0.03 7.02 8.55
N VAL A 35 -1.20 6.49 8.66
CA VAL A 35 -2.43 7.28 8.83
C VAL A 35 -2.54 7.85 10.25
N ASP A 36 -2.15 7.09 11.27
CA ASP A 36 -2.13 7.55 12.66
C ASP A 36 -1.04 8.63 12.84
N ASP A 37 0.10 8.47 12.18
CA ASP A 37 1.19 9.43 12.17
C ASP A 37 0.79 10.80 11.61
N VAL A 38 -0.23 10.87 10.73
CA VAL A 38 -0.73 12.15 10.18
C VAL A 38 -1.11 13.14 11.29
N TRP A 39 -1.74 12.66 12.37
CA TRP A 39 -2.14 13.51 13.49
C TRP A 39 -1.22 13.35 14.71
N ARG A 40 -0.70 12.14 14.97
CA ARG A 40 0.13 11.88 16.16
C ARG A 40 1.55 12.40 16.01
N MET A 41 2.17 12.23 14.85
CA MET A 41 3.58 12.56 14.66
C MET A 41 3.73 13.84 13.83
N HIS A 42 3.11 13.89 12.66
CA HIS A 42 3.20 15.00 11.72
C HIS A 42 2.39 16.24 12.12
N LYS A 43 1.44 16.09 13.06
CA LYS A 43 0.55 17.17 13.52
C LYS A 43 -0.18 17.90 12.38
N TYR A 44 -0.38 17.21 11.26
CA TYR A 44 -1.02 17.76 10.06
C TYR A 44 -2.55 17.72 10.17
N ALA A 45 -3.06 16.74 10.91
CA ALA A 45 -4.46 16.63 11.27
C ALA A 45 -4.64 16.89 12.78
N ALA A 46 -5.78 17.45 13.15
CA ALA A 46 -6.06 17.83 14.54
C ALA A 46 -6.29 16.62 15.46
N ASN A 47 -6.82 15.52 14.92
CA ASN A 47 -7.14 14.28 15.64
C ASN A 47 -7.32 13.13 14.63
N GLY A 48 -7.62 11.92 15.13
CA GLY A 48 -7.83 10.73 14.29
C GLY A 48 -8.97 10.86 13.26
N THR A 49 -10.08 11.52 13.61
CA THR A 49 -11.18 11.79 12.65
C THR A 49 -10.74 12.74 11.55
N ASP A 50 -10.03 13.82 11.88
CA ASP A 50 -9.48 14.73 10.87
C ASP A 50 -8.41 14.04 10.00
N ALA A 51 -7.61 13.14 10.58
CA ALA A 51 -6.66 12.33 9.83
C ALA A 51 -7.37 11.40 8.85
N ALA A 52 -8.41 10.67 9.30
CA ALA A 52 -9.22 9.81 8.44
C ALA A 52 -9.80 10.59 7.25
N ARG A 53 -10.37 11.78 7.51
CA ARG A 53 -10.92 12.65 6.47
C ARG A 53 -9.85 13.06 5.45
N LYS A 54 -8.71 13.57 5.93
CA LYS A 54 -7.61 14.06 5.08
C LYS A 54 -6.95 12.93 4.27
N VAL A 55 -6.84 11.74 4.85
CA VAL A 55 -6.23 10.57 4.18
C VAL A 55 -7.14 10.02 3.08
N LEU A 56 -8.44 9.86 3.35
CA LEU A 56 -9.41 9.48 2.32
C LEU A 56 -9.47 10.51 1.19
N ALA A 57 -9.51 11.80 1.53
CA ALA A 57 -9.45 12.89 0.55
C ALA A 57 -8.11 12.95 -0.20
N GLY A 58 -7.02 12.52 0.44
CA GLY A 58 -5.69 12.39 -0.14
C GLY A 58 -5.55 11.23 -1.13
N GLY A 59 -6.56 10.36 -1.23
CA GLY A 59 -6.61 9.27 -2.20
C GLY A 59 -5.95 7.96 -1.75
N THR A 60 -5.69 7.80 -0.44
CA THR A 60 -5.38 6.49 0.14
C THR A 60 -6.67 5.68 0.26
N ASP A 61 -6.65 4.47 -0.29
CA ASP A 61 -7.84 3.63 -0.43
C ASP A 61 -7.94 2.57 0.70
N ILE A 62 -6.80 2.07 1.18
CA ILE A 62 -6.73 1.04 2.22
C ILE A 62 -5.76 1.50 3.31
N GLU A 63 -6.16 1.42 4.57
CA GLU A 63 -5.28 1.67 5.70
C GLU A 63 -4.71 0.35 6.25
N CYS A 64 -3.39 0.29 6.44
CA CYS A 64 -2.79 -0.64 7.40
C CYS A 64 -2.84 -0.03 8.80
N GLY A 65 -3.93 -0.29 9.52
CA GLY A 65 -4.25 0.41 10.78
C GLY A 65 -5.75 0.47 11.04
N THR A 66 -6.16 1.37 11.93
CA THR A 66 -7.55 1.48 12.38
C THR A 66 -8.10 2.90 12.42
N THR A 67 -7.31 3.91 12.06
CA THR A 67 -7.64 5.33 12.21
C THR A 67 -8.83 5.73 11.34
N ILE A 68 -8.89 5.27 10.09
CA ILE A 68 -10.04 5.49 9.19
C ILE A 68 -11.27 4.84 9.78
N LYS A 69 -11.16 3.59 10.21
CA LYS A 69 -12.29 2.85 10.79
C LYS A 69 -12.84 3.50 12.08
N GLN A 70 -11.96 3.97 12.96
CA GLN A 70 -12.32 4.57 14.24
C GLN A 70 -12.75 6.03 14.11
N GLY A 71 -12.16 6.76 13.16
CA GLY A 71 -12.39 8.17 12.91
C GLY A 71 -13.46 8.46 11.87
N PHE A 72 -14.08 7.44 11.28
CA PHE A 72 -15.11 7.60 10.25
C PHE A 72 -16.31 8.39 10.75
N THR A 73 -16.80 9.28 9.88
CA THR A 73 -18.06 10.01 10.03
C THR A 73 -18.77 10.02 8.67
N GLU A 74 -20.10 10.17 8.67
CA GLU A 74 -20.93 10.02 7.46
C GLU A 74 -20.57 11.00 6.33
N ASP A 75 -19.98 12.17 6.62
CA ASP A 75 -19.47 13.10 5.60
C ASP A 75 -18.34 12.50 4.75
N MET A 76 -17.73 11.40 5.17
CA MET A 76 -16.69 10.68 4.43
C MET A 76 -17.23 9.56 3.55
N HIS A 77 -18.55 9.31 3.54
CA HIS A 77 -19.17 8.16 2.88
C HIS A 77 -18.73 8.03 1.41
N ASP A 78 -18.83 9.11 0.63
CA ASP A 78 -18.48 9.06 -0.79
C ASP A 78 -16.99 8.78 -1.03
N SER A 79 -16.12 9.34 -0.19
CA SER A 79 -14.68 9.10 -0.27
C SER A 79 -14.36 7.65 0.08
N LEU A 80 -14.97 7.12 1.14
CA LEU A 80 -14.85 5.73 1.53
C LEU A 80 -15.41 4.78 0.47
N GLN A 81 -16.54 5.13 -0.15
CA GLN A 81 -17.14 4.32 -1.22
C GLN A 81 -16.22 4.27 -2.45
N ASN A 82 -15.57 5.37 -2.82
CA ASN A 82 -14.61 5.38 -3.93
C ASN A 82 -13.35 4.56 -3.61
N ALA A 83 -12.83 4.69 -2.39
CA ALA A 83 -11.73 3.85 -1.89
C ALA A 83 -12.09 2.36 -1.93
N ALA A 84 -13.29 2.01 -1.45
CA ALA A 84 -13.80 0.65 -1.48
C ALA A 84 -13.93 0.13 -2.91
N LYS A 85 -14.47 0.90 -3.87
CA LYS A 85 -14.57 0.48 -5.27
C LYS A 85 -13.20 0.06 -5.84
N ARG A 86 -12.15 0.84 -5.60
CA ARG A 86 -10.79 0.51 -6.09
C ARG A 86 -10.20 -0.72 -5.40
N SER A 87 -10.40 -0.84 -4.08
CA SER A 87 -10.00 -2.02 -3.32
C SER A 87 -10.68 -3.28 -3.83
N PHE A 88 -12.00 -3.23 -4.03
CA PHE A 88 -12.75 -4.36 -4.55
C PHE A 88 -12.41 -4.65 -6.02
N GLN A 89 -12.13 -3.65 -6.85
CA GLN A 89 -11.67 -3.86 -8.22
C GLN A 89 -10.43 -4.77 -8.25
N VAL A 90 -9.41 -4.49 -7.42
CA VAL A 90 -8.22 -5.36 -7.32
C VAL A 90 -8.60 -6.79 -6.92
N ARG A 91 -9.53 -6.94 -5.96
CA ARG A 91 -10.01 -8.25 -5.51
C ARG A 91 -10.77 -9.02 -6.59
N PHE A 92 -11.58 -8.33 -7.40
CA PHE A 92 -12.22 -8.90 -8.59
C PHE A 92 -11.18 -9.29 -9.65
N GLU A 93 -10.19 -8.45 -9.92
CA GLU A 93 -9.10 -8.76 -10.87
C GLU A 93 -8.25 -9.97 -10.43
N LEU A 94 -8.15 -10.21 -9.12
CA LEU A 94 -7.51 -11.40 -8.54
C LEU A 94 -8.39 -12.66 -8.59
N GLY A 95 -9.64 -12.55 -9.03
CA GLY A 95 -10.60 -13.66 -9.10
C GLY A 95 -11.13 -14.10 -7.72
N GLU A 96 -11.03 -13.25 -6.69
CA GLU A 96 -11.45 -13.61 -5.33
C GLU A 96 -12.96 -13.95 -5.23
N PHE A 97 -13.77 -13.38 -6.12
CA PHE A 97 -15.21 -13.58 -6.17
C PHE A 97 -15.66 -14.54 -7.29
N ASP A 98 -14.73 -15.09 -8.07
CA ASP A 98 -15.05 -16.01 -9.16
C ASP A 98 -15.38 -17.42 -8.63
N PRO A 99 -16.20 -18.21 -9.35
CA PRO A 99 -16.43 -19.60 -8.98
C PRO A 99 -15.12 -20.40 -8.89
N PRO A 100 -15.04 -21.44 -8.03
CA PRO A 100 -13.82 -22.22 -7.84
C PRO A 100 -13.23 -22.85 -9.12
N GLN A 101 -14.07 -22.99 -10.15
CA GLN A 101 -13.76 -23.63 -11.43
C GLN A 101 -12.80 -22.83 -12.34
N GLY A 102 -12.25 -21.71 -11.86
CA GLY A 102 -11.15 -20.98 -12.48
C GLY A 102 -10.15 -20.40 -11.47
N ALA A 103 -10.27 -20.78 -10.19
CA ALA A 103 -9.34 -20.32 -9.16
C ALA A 103 -7.94 -20.85 -9.47
N LYS A 104 -6.93 -19.98 -9.44
CA LYS A 104 -5.53 -20.43 -9.49
C LYS A 104 -5.31 -21.37 -8.32
N GLU A 105 -4.80 -22.57 -8.60
CA GLU A 105 -4.34 -23.46 -7.54
C GLU A 105 -3.34 -22.72 -6.65
N ALA A 106 -3.42 -22.94 -5.34
CA ALA A 106 -2.44 -22.40 -4.43
C ALA A 106 -1.05 -22.87 -4.89
N PRO A 107 -0.06 -21.95 -5.01
CA PRO A 107 1.27 -22.34 -5.42
C PRO A 107 1.80 -23.40 -4.45
N VAL A 108 2.37 -24.47 -4.99
CA VAL A 108 3.02 -25.49 -4.16
C VAL A 108 4.19 -24.81 -3.43
N LEU A 109 4.28 -25.03 -2.12
CA LEU A 109 5.36 -24.49 -1.30
C LEU A 109 6.62 -25.32 -1.51
N ASP A 110 7.79 -24.65 -1.53
CA ASP A 110 9.10 -25.30 -1.65
C ASP A 110 9.21 -26.31 -2.82
N GLN A 111 8.78 -25.89 -4.01
CA GLN A 111 8.90 -26.69 -5.22
C GLN A 111 10.36 -26.85 -5.62
N THR A 112 10.66 -27.93 -6.33
CA THR A 112 11.98 -28.16 -6.92
C THR A 112 12.46 -26.92 -7.68
N GLY A 113 13.61 -26.37 -7.27
CA GLY A 113 14.21 -25.19 -7.87
C GLY A 113 14.02 -23.88 -7.08
N HIS A 114 13.05 -23.77 -6.17
CA HIS A 114 12.89 -22.56 -5.32
C HIS A 114 14.12 -22.31 -4.45
N SER A 115 14.61 -23.35 -3.77
CA SER A 115 15.81 -23.27 -2.93
C SER A 115 17.07 -22.97 -3.74
N GLN A 116 17.19 -23.51 -4.96
CA GLN A 116 18.33 -23.19 -5.85
C GLN A 116 18.27 -21.74 -6.33
N LEU A 117 17.09 -21.24 -6.71
CA LEU A 117 16.92 -19.84 -7.12
C LEU A 117 17.26 -18.87 -5.97
N ALA A 118 16.87 -19.19 -4.73
CA ALA A 118 17.24 -18.40 -3.56
C ALA A 118 18.76 -18.40 -3.32
N PHE A 119 19.41 -19.55 -3.49
CA PHE A 119 20.87 -19.65 -3.42
C PHE A 119 21.55 -18.81 -4.50
N ASP A 120 21.13 -18.95 -5.76
CA ASP A 120 21.71 -18.21 -6.89
C ASP A 120 21.56 -16.70 -6.69
N ALA A 121 20.41 -16.24 -6.19
CA ALA A 121 20.18 -14.83 -5.85
C ALA A 121 21.14 -14.35 -4.73
N ALA A 122 21.39 -15.18 -3.71
CA ALA A 122 22.33 -14.85 -2.63
C ALA A 122 23.78 -14.75 -3.15
N VAL A 123 24.19 -15.67 -4.03
CA VAL A 123 25.51 -15.65 -4.65
C VAL A 123 25.68 -14.43 -5.54
N GLN A 124 24.71 -14.14 -6.41
CA GLN A 124 24.77 -13.01 -7.34
C GLN A 124 24.62 -11.65 -6.65
N GLY A 125 23.90 -11.60 -5.51
CA GLY A 125 23.72 -10.38 -4.71
C GLY A 125 24.89 -10.08 -3.75
N SER A 126 25.83 -11.01 -3.60
CA SER A 126 26.99 -10.84 -2.72
C SER A 126 28.02 -9.89 -3.33
N VAL A 127 28.58 -9.00 -2.51
CA VAL A 127 29.59 -8.04 -2.94
C VAL A 127 30.88 -8.25 -2.15
N LEU A 128 31.97 -8.53 -2.87
CA LEU A 128 33.32 -8.56 -2.30
C LEU A 128 33.87 -7.13 -2.22
N LEU A 129 33.81 -6.54 -1.02
CA LEU A 129 34.22 -5.15 -0.82
C LEU A 129 35.74 -4.95 -0.89
N LYS A 130 36.53 -5.95 -0.49
CA LYS A 130 37.99 -5.94 -0.54
C LYS A 130 38.53 -7.36 -0.63
N ASN A 131 39.61 -7.55 -1.39
CA ASN A 131 40.32 -8.82 -1.47
C ASN A 131 41.83 -8.58 -1.64
N ASP A 132 42.62 -8.98 -0.65
CA ASP A 132 44.09 -8.84 -0.65
C ASP A 132 44.79 -10.09 -1.21
N GLY A 133 44.12 -10.84 -2.09
CA GLY A 133 44.63 -12.06 -2.74
C GLY A 133 44.46 -13.36 -1.93
N ILE A 134 43.60 -13.34 -0.91
CA ILE A 134 43.29 -14.53 -0.09
C ILE A 134 42.10 -15.30 -0.68
N LEU A 135 41.15 -14.59 -1.29
CA LEU A 135 39.98 -15.13 -1.98
C LEU A 135 40.16 -15.09 -3.51
#